data_AF-A0A2M9P5Z2-F1
#
_entry.id   AF-A0A2M9P5Z2-F1
#
_cell.length_a   1.000
_cell.length_b   1.000
_cell.length_c   1.000
_cell.angle_alpha   90.00
_cell.angle_beta   90.00
_cell.angle_gamma   90.00
#
_symmetry.space_group_name_H-M   'P 1'
#
loop_
_entity.id
_entity.type
_entity.pdbx_description
1 polymer ?
#
loop_
_entity_poly.entity_id
_entity_poly.type
_entity_poly.pdbx_seq_one_letter_code
_entity_poly.pdbx_strand_id
1 'polypeptide(L)'
;LGLFLGGAVAAAAQEACLRPIPPEEIEPPRDDPEFRAFLNQEYQTYLLGMQDYLNCLGREHDSARKETSEVMSRWVLWFGDDAVIRQRQSTSSPE
;
A
#
# COMPACT_ATOMS: atom_id res chain seq x y z
N LEU A 1 33.95 19.95 25.71
CA LEU A 1 32.49 20.19 25.75
C LEU A 1 32.01 20.34 24.31
N GLY A 2 31.46 19.27 23.74
CA GLY A 2 30.93 19.26 22.38
C GLY A 2 29.90 18.16 22.26
N LEU A 3 28.65 18.48 22.62
CA LEU A 3 27.50 17.59 22.50
C LEU A 3 27.14 17.47 21.01
N PHE A 4 27.50 16.36 20.38
CA PHE A 4 26.88 15.98 19.11
C PHE A 4 25.49 15.43 19.43
N LEU A 5 24.48 16.27 19.22
CA LEU A 5 23.08 15.86 19.16
C LEU A 5 22.93 14.87 18.00
N GLY A 6 23.01 13.58 18.32
CA GLY A 6 22.66 12.51 17.40
C GLY A 6 21.19 12.65 17.03
N GLY A 7 20.94 13.10 15.81
CA GLY A 7 19.61 13.22 15.25
C GLY A 7 18.90 11.87 15.32
N ALA A 8 17.74 11.85 15.98
CA ALA A 8 16.81 10.75 15.85
C ALA A 8 16.38 10.70 14.38
N VAL A 9 16.88 9.72 13.64
CA VAL A 9 16.29 9.36 12.35
C VAL A 9 14.93 8.77 12.70
N ALA A 10 13.88 9.59 12.59
CA ALA A 10 12.53 9.09 12.60
C ALA A 10 12.39 8.19 11.37
N ALA A 11 12.52 6.88 11.58
CA ALA A 11 12.05 5.91 10.61
C ALA A 11 10.54 6.17 10.49
N ALA A 12 10.13 6.79 9.38
CA ALA A 12 8.72 6.84 9.04
C ALA A 12 8.25 5.39 9.02
N ALA A 13 7.43 5.01 10.00
CA ALA A 13 6.73 3.74 9.95
C ALA A 13 5.97 3.77 8.62
N GLN A 14 6.35 2.90 7.68
CA GLN A 14 5.54 2.66 6.50
C GLN A 14 4.20 2.20 7.04
N GLU A 15 3.22 3.11 6.97
CA GLU A 15 1.89 2.88 7.44
C GLU A 15 1.33 1.80 6.53
N ALA A 16 1.43 0.54 6.98
CA ALA A 16 1.05 -0.59 6.16
C ALA A 16 -0.44 -0.42 5.83
N CYS A 17 -0.76 -0.22 4.56
CA CYS A 17 -2.15 -0.13 4.13
C CYS A 17 -2.82 -1.47 4.44
N LEU A 18 -3.57 -1.53 5.54
CA LEU A 18 -4.22 -2.76 6.00
C LEU A 18 -5.54 -2.92 5.28
N ARG A 19 -5.70 -4.04 4.58
CA ARG A 19 -6.94 -4.40 3.94
C ARG A 19 -7.93 -4.92 5.01
N PRO A 20 -9.17 -4.41 5.09
CA PRO A 20 -10.18 -4.95 5.99
C PRO A 20 -10.63 -6.34 5.53
N ILE A 21 -11.10 -7.14 6.50
CA ILE A 21 -11.69 -8.46 6.25
C ILE A 21 -13.13 -8.26 5.73
N PRO A 22 -13.52 -8.87 4.60
CA PRO A 22 -14.90 -8.82 4.12
C PRO A 22 -15.91 -9.40 5.15
N PRO A 23 -17.13 -8.85 5.23
CA PRO A 23 -18.20 -9.47 6.02
C PRO A 23 -18.59 -10.81 5.41
N GLU A 24 -19.24 -11.66 6.20
CA GLU A 24 -19.76 -12.94 5.71
C GLU A 24 -20.90 -12.74 4.70
N GLU A 25 -20.93 -13.58 3.66
CA GLU A 25 -21.93 -13.54 2.59
C GLU A 25 -23.23 -14.25 3.01
N ILE A 26 -23.95 -13.66 3.95
CA ILE A 26 -25.22 -14.18 4.48
C ILE A 26 -26.38 -13.32 3.97
N GLU A 27 -27.44 -13.96 3.45
CA GLU A 27 -28.68 -13.25 3.12
C GLU A 27 -29.34 -12.72 4.40
N PRO A 28 -29.59 -11.40 4.53
CA PRO A 28 -30.16 -10.88 5.76
C PRO A 28 -31.60 -11.38 5.97
N PRO A 29 -31.96 -11.90 7.16
CA PRO A 29 -33.29 -12.41 7.43
C PRO A 29 -34.36 -11.31 7.31
N ARG A 30 -35.60 -11.73 7.08
CA ARG A 30 -36.76 -10.82 6.94
C ARG A 30 -37.51 -10.59 8.24
N ASP A 31 -37.44 -11.56 9.14
CA ASP A 31 -38.19 -11.65 10.40
C ASP A 31 -37.34 -11.33 11.65
N ASP A 32 -36.03 -11.11 11.48
CA ASP A 32 -35.12 -10.68 12.52
C ASP A 32 -34.50 -9.30 12.19
N PRO A 33 -35.16 -8.20 12.62
CA PRO A 33 -34.69 -6.85 12.33
C PRO A 33 -33.39 -6.49 13.06
N GLU A 34 -33.11 -7.11 14.21
CA GLU A 34 -31.89 -6.85 14.98
C GLU A 34 -30.68 -7.45 14.28
N PHE A 35 -30.76 -8.71 13.87
CA PHE A 35 -29.67 -9.35 13.12
C PHE A 35 -29.49 -8.70 11.75
N ARG A 36 -30.57 -8.30 11.08
CA ARG A 36 -30.50 -7.55 9.82
C ARG A 36 -29.77 -6.20 10.00
N ALA A 37 -30.01 -5.48 11.09
CA ALA A 37 -29.32 -4.23 11.39
C ALA A 37 -27.82 -4.47 11.68
N PHE A 38 -27.50 -5.53 12.42
CA PHE A 38 -26.12 -5.96 12.66
C PHE A 38 -25.37 -6.25 11.36
N LEU A 39 -25.94 -7.08 10.47
CA LEU A 39 -25.35 -7.36 9.16
C LEU A 39 -25.10 -6.07 8.37
N ASN A 40 -26.09 -5.18 8.31
CA ASN A 40 -25.96 -3.89 7.61
C ASN A 40 -24.80 -3.04 8.16
N GLN A 41 -24.57 -3.06 9.48
CA GLN A 41 -23.46 -2.34 10.11
C GLN A 41 -22.10 -2.95 9.75
N GLU A 42 -21.98 -4.27 9.65
CA GLU A 42 -20.74 -4.94 9.24
C GLU A 42 -20.37 -4.55 7.80
N TYR A 43 -21.35 -4.56 6.88
CA TYR A 43 -21.13 -4.09 5.49
C TYR A 43 -20.70 -2.62 5.45
N GLN A 44 -21.35 -1.74 6.22
CA GLN A 44 -20.97 -0.34 6.28
C GLN A 44 -19.53 -0.16 6.80
N THR A 45 -19.18 -0.88 7.86
CA THR A 45 -17.85 -0.82 8.49
C THR A 45 -16.77 -1.28 7.50
N TYR A 46 -17.01 -2.39 6.79
CA TYR A 46 -16.13 -2.87 5.74
C TYR A 46 -15.92 -1.84 4.63
N LEU A 47 -16.99 -1.23 4.12
CA LEU A 47 -16.89 -0.27 3.02
C LEU A 47 -16.14 1.00 3.42
N LEU A 48 -16.31 1.48 4.65
CA LEU A 48 -15.52 2.59 5.19
C LEU A 48 -14.05 2.20 5.33
N GLY A 49 -13.76 1.03 5.91
CA GLY A 49 -12.38 0.53 6.01
C GLY A 49 -11.72 0.33 4.64
N MET A 50 -12.47 -0.08 3.62
CA MET A 50 -11.98 -0.20 2.25
C MET A 50 -11.67 1.16 1.64
N GLN A 51 -12.46 2.19 1.94
CA GLN A 51 -12.15 3.56 1.51
C GLN A 51 -10.83 4.03 2.12
N ASP A 52 -10.62 3.83 3.43
CA ASP A 52 -9.37 4.18 4.11
C ASP A 52 -8.17 3.44 3.52
N TYR A 53 -8.33 2.13 3.27
CA TYR A 53 -7.33 1.29 2.64
C TYR A 53 -6.95 1.81 1.24
N LEU A 54 -7.94 2.12 0.40
CA LEU A 54 -7.70 2.63 -0.95
C LEU A 54 -7.05 4.02 -0.94
N ASN A 55 -7.45 4.89 -0.02
CA ASN A 55 -6.83 6.20 0.18
C ASN A 55 -5.36 6.06 0.60
N CYS A 56 -5.05 5.10 1.47
CA CYS A 56 -3.68 4.77 1.85
C CYS A 56 -2.87 4.31 0.62
N LEU A 57 -3.38 3.33 -0.13
CA LEU A 57 -2.72 2.83 -1.34
C LEU A 57 -2.47 3.93 -2.37
N GLY A 58 -3.41 4.87 -2.52
CA GLY A 58 -3.23 6.03 -3.40
C GLY A 58 -2.01 6.87 -3.01
N ARG A 59 -1.84 7.17 -1.72
CA ARG A 59 -0.68 7.93 -1.22
C ARG A 59 0.63 7.16 -1.40
N GLU A 60 0.63 5.87 -1.10
CA GLU A 60 1.81 5.00 -1.28
C GLU A 60 2.21 4.90 -2.76
N HIS A 61 1.23 4.73 -3.65
CA HIS A 61 1.45 4.73 -5.09
C HIS A 61 2.06 6.06 -5.57
N ASP A 62 1.50 7.19 -5.15
CA ASP A 62 1.98 8.51 -5.57
C ASP A 62 3.40 8.79 -5.03
N SER A 63 3.67 8.39 -3.80
CA SER A 63 5.00 8.45 -3.18
C SER A 63 6.02 7.61 -3.96
N ALA A 64 5.72 6.33 -4.18
CA ALA A 64 6.59 5.41 -4.92
C ALA A 64 6.85 5.88 -6.36
N ARG A 65 5.82 6.42 -7.02
CA ARG A 65 5.94 6.98 -8.37
C ARG A 65 6.89 8.18 -8.39
N LYS A 66 6.74 9.09 -7.43
CA LYS A 66 7.61 10.26 -7.30
C LYS A 66 9.06 9.83 -7.08
N GLU A 67 9.31 8.97 -6.09
CA GLU A 67 10.65 8.46 -5.79
C GLU A 67 11.27 7.77 -7.02
N THR A 68 10.51 6.90 -7.68
CA THR A 68 10.97 6.22 -8.90
C THR A 68 11.38 7.21 -9.98
N SER A 69 10.57 8.25 -10.21
CA SER A 69 10.89 9.31 -11.19
C SER A 69 12.17 10.06 -10.83
N GLU A 70 12.36 10.40 -9.55
CA GLU A 70 13.54 11.11 -9.06
C GLU A 70 14.80 10.24 -9.17
N VAL A 71 14.71 8.97 -8.78
CA VAL A 71 15.81 8.00 -8.89
C VAL A 71 16.17 7.76 -10.35
N MET A 72 15.18 7.56 -11.23
CA MET A 72 15.40 7.37 -12.66
C MET A 72 16.09 8.58 -13.29
N SER A 73 15.60 9.78 -13.00
CA SER A 73 16.19 11.03 -13.52
C SER A 73 17.64 11.17 -13.09
N ARG A 74 17.95 10.83 -11.82
CA ARG A 74 19.30 10.86 -11.28
C ARG A 74 20.20 9.79 -11.90
N TRP A 75 19.67 8.60 -12.16
CA TRP A 75 20.40 7.53 -12.82
C TRP A 75 20.80 7.92 -14.25
N VAL A 76 19.87 8.45 -15.02
CA VAL A 76 20.14 8.96 -16.38
C VAL A 76 21.14 10.12 -16.34
N LEU A 77 20.99 11.07 -15.41
CA LEU A 77 21.91 12.21 -15.28
C LEU A 77 23.36 11.77 -15.03
N TRP A 78 23.57 10.75 -14.20
CA TRP A 78 24.91 10.34 -13.77
C TRP A 78 25.57 9.31 -14.68
N PHE A 79 24.77 8.47 -15.35
CA PHE A 79 25.28 7.31 -16.08
C PHE A 79 25.02 7.39 -17.59
N GLY A 80 24.18 8.31 -18.08
CA GLY A 80 23.93 8.48 -19.50
C GLY A 80 23.51 7.17 -20.17
N ASP A 81 24.26 6.75 -21.19
CA ASP A 81 24.00 5.53 -21.95
C ASP A 81 24.18 4.23 -21.13
N ASP A 82 24.88 4.28 -19.99
CA ASP A 82 25.02 3.13 -19.10
C ASP A 82 23.75 2.88 -18.25
N ALA A 83 22.78 3.82 -18.24
CA ALA A 83 21.54 3.70 -17.49
C ALA A 83 20.50 2.78 -18.18
N VAL A 84 20.82 1.49 -18.28
CA VAL A 84 20.01 0.49 -19.00
C VAL A 84 19.39 -0.53 -18.04
N ILE A 85 18.05 -0.64 -18.06
CA ILE A 85 17.35 -1.71 -17.35
C ILE A 85 17.57 -3.03 -18.10
N ARG A 86 18.25 -3.98 -17.44
CA ARG A 86 18.37 -5.35 -17.95
C ARG A 86 17.30 -6.22 -17.30
N GLN A 87 16.35 -6.73 -18.08
CA GLN A 87 15.42 -7.75 -17.58
C GLN A 87 16.21 -9.00 -17.20
N ARG A 88 15.92 -9.58 -16.02
CA ARG A 88 16.39 -10.94 -15.71
C ARG A 88 15.72 -11.89 -16.70
N GLN A 89 16.51 -12.59 -17.51
CA GLN A 89 16.01 -13.74 -18.25
C GLN A 89 15.55 -14.76 -17.23
N SER A 90 14.25 -15.07 -17.19
CA SER A 90 13.77 -16.26 -16.52
C SER A 90 14.33 -17.45 -17.30
N THR A 91 15.34 -18.11 -16.76
CA THR A 91 15.77 -19.43 -17.24
C THR A 91 14.62 -20.39 -16.97
N SER A 92 13.69 -20.54 -17.93
CA SER A 92 12.86 -21.73 -17.99
C SER A 92 13.79 -22.88 -18.34
N SER A 93 14.17 -23.68 -17.34
CA SER A 93 14.75 -25.00 -17.62
C SER A 93 13.76 -25.78 -18.48
N PRO A 94 14.16 -26.26 -19.67
CA PRO A 94 13.43 -27.32 -20.32
C PRO A 94 13.63 -28.61 -19.53
N GLU A 95 12.57 -29.42 -19.48
CA GLU A 95 12.41 -30.70 -18.78
C GLU A 95 13.58 -31.68 -18.93
#